data_AF-A0A517T524-F1
#
_entry.id   AF-A0A517T524-F1
#
_cell.length_a   1.000
_cell.length_b   1.000
_cell.length_c   1.000
_cell.angle_alpha   90.00
_cell.angle_beta   90.00
_cell.angle_gamma   90.00
#
_symmetry.space_group_name_H-M   'P 1'
#
loop_
_entity.id
_entity.type
_entity.pdbx_description
1 polymer ?
#
loop_
_entity_poly.entity_id
_entity_poly.type
_entity_poly.pdbx_seq_one_letter_code
_entity_poly.pdbx_strand_id
1 'polypeptide(L)'
;MAPVSLLCNQCGASIEVPESASFIVCNACNTHLAVKRTETITYTEAIHASAETSSDSAETTPVSSQADEADTASVDSPSEVEIQNESTEVAMTESLPESTSSQSESAPTIQTSTAVLESPSTNVGHAPVVRTVADLPPLKASPLMVPSGANERDLWRQALISMDNEWEQEKHTYNVGGGLHGGMNRKSIVLLTCGWIGVSALLIAISFTIWEWFGWIAIAVCVTAGIALFNWILQASEDWQDTNRFQQAERRYQERRQALLNKLASSN
;
A
#
# COMPACT_ATOMS: atom_id res chain seq x y z
N MET A 1 1.88 -44.15 15.03
CA MET A 1 1.02 -42.96 15.21
C MET A 1 0.47 -42.58 13.85
N ALA A 2 -0.84 -42.34 13.75
CA ALA A 2 -1.50 -42.03 12.48
C ALA A 2 -1.42 -40.51 12.21
N PRO A 3 -1.22 -40.07 10.95
CA PRO A 3 -1.29 -38.65 10.60
C PRO A 3 -2.70 -38.10 10.86
N VAL A 4 -2.78 -36.83 11.27
CA VAL A 4 -4.04 -36.13 11.48
C VAL A 4 -4.35 -35.30 10.24
N SER A 5 -5.56 -35.45 9.69
CA SER A 5 -6.03 -34.67 8.56
C SER A 5 -6.55 -33.31 9.04
N LEU A 6 -5.96 -32.21 8.56
CA LEU A 6 -6.39 -30.84 8.84
C LEU A 6 -6.71 -30.12 7.52
N LEU A 7 -7.52 -29.06 7.59
CA LEU A 7 -7.79 -28.20 6.44
C LEU A 7 -6.88 -26.98 6.49
N CYS A 8 -6.31 -26.59 5.34
CA CYS A 8 -5.57 -25.35 5.20
C CYS A 8 -6.48 -24.15 5.51
N ASN A 9 -6.10 -23.32 6.47
CA ASN A 9 -6.88 -22.13 6.81
C ASN A 9 -6.92 -21.08 5.67
N GLN A 10 -5.99 -21.15 4.72
CA GLN A 10 -5.92 -20.20 3.60
C GLN A 10 -6.75 -20.65 2.39
N CYS A 11 -6.67 -21.93 2.01
CA CYS A 11 -7.26 -22.42 0.76
C CYS A 11 -8.25 -23.58 0.94
N GLY A 12 -8.44 -24.08 2.17
CA GLY A 12 -9.35 -25.18 2.48
C GLY A 12 -8.89 -26.57 2.01
N ALA A 13 -7.69 -26.71 1.45
CA ALA A 13 -7.17 -28.01 1.02
C ALA A 13 -6.90 -28.94 2.21
N SER A 14 -7.17 -30.24 2.07
CA SER A 14 -6.82 -31.23 3.09
C SER A 14 -5.32 -31.48 3.12
N ILE A 15 -4.73 -31.44 4.31
CA ILE A 15 -3.30 -31.65 4.57
C ILE A 15 -3.16 -32.73 5.64
N GLU A 16 -2.30 -33.71 5.38
CA GLU A 16 -1.91 -34.70 6.38
C GLU A 16 -0.74 -34.17 7.21
N VAL A 17 -0.96 -34.01 8.51
CA VAL A 17 0.03 -33.45 9.42
C VAL A 17 0.51 -34.54 10.38
N PRO A 18 1.82 -34.84 10.43
CA PRO A 18 2.35 -35.75 11.44
C PRO A 18 2.25 -35.12 12.83
N GLU A 19 2.01 -35.94 13.85
CA GLU A 19 1.74 -35.49 15.22
C GLU A 19 2.91 -34.66 15.81
N SER A 20 4.13 -34.89 15.35
CA SER A 20 5.34 -34.18 15.78
C SER A 20 5.62 -32.87 15.03
N ALA A 21 4.90 -32.55 13.95
CA ALA A 21 5.17 -31.33 13.18
C ALA A 21 4.48 -30.11 13.79
N SER A 22 5.27 -29.09 14.09
CA SER A 22 4.79 -27.74 14.48
C SER A 22 4.58 -26.82 13.28
N PHE A 23 5.20 -27.15 12.15
CA PHE A 23 5.20 -26.33 10.94
C PHE A 23 4.99 -27.21 9.71
N ILE A 24 4.19 -26.73 8.76
CA ILE A 24 3.95 -27.41 7.49
C ILE A 24 3.75 -26.39 6.37
N VAL A 25 4.07 -26.78 5.14
CA VAL A 25 3.77 -26.01 3.94
C VAL A 25 2.58 -26.64 3.24
N CYS A 26 1.56 -25.84 2.94
CA CYS A 26 0.41 -26.34 2.17
C CYS A 26 0.83 -26.60 0.72
N ASN A 27 0.70 -27.84 0.24
CA ASN A 27 1.05 -28.19 -1.14
C ASN A 27 0.14 -27.54 -2.21
N ALA A 28 -1.03 -27.00 -1.83
CA ALA A 28 -1.97 -26.39 -2.77
C ALA A 28 -1.70 -24.90 -3.00
N CYS A 29 -1.42 -24.13 -1.94
CA CYS A 29 -1.22 -22.69 -2.01
C CYS A 29 0.18 -22.22 -1.59
N ASN A 30 1.08 -23.14 -1.25
CA ASN A 30 2.45 -22.90 -0.78
C ASN A 30 2.54 -21.99 0.48
N THR A 31 1.45 -21.85 1.23
CA THR A 31 1.45 -21.08 2.48
C THR A 31 2.14 -21.86 3.59
N HIS A 32 3.01 -21.18 4.35
CA HIS A 32 3.60 -21.70 5.57
C HIS A 32 2.59 -21.62 6.72
N LEU A 33 2.31 -22.75 7.35
CA LEU A 33 1.31 -22.90 8.40
C LEU A 33 1.96 -23.34 9.70
N ALA A 34 1.60 -22.70 10.81
CA ALA A 34 1.85 -23.17 12.16
C ALA A 34 0.73 -24.11 12.58
N VAL A 35 1.07 -25.26 13.15
CA VAL A 35 0.10 -26.22 13.69
C VAL A 35 -0.04 -25.96 15.19
N LYS A 36 -1.19 -25.45 15.61
CA LYS A 36 -1.53 -25.23 17.02
C LYS A 36 -2.34 -26.40 17.52
N ARG A 37 -1.82 -27.07 18.56
CA ARG A 37 -2.50 -28.17 19.27
C ARG A 37 -2.85 -27.68 20.67
N THR A 38 -4.13 -27.74 21.01
CA THR A 38 -4.64 -27.53 22.37
C THR A 38 -5.24 -28.84 22.87
N GLU A 39 -5.64 -28.92 24.14
CA GLU A 39 -6.26 -30.13 24.70
C GLU A 39 -7.52 -30.58 23.96
N THR A 40 -8.24 -29.64 23.33
CA THR A 40 -9.55 -29.90 22.71
C THR A 40 -9.59 -29.75 21.20
N ILE A 41 -8.68 -28.97 20.60
CA ILE A 41 -8.67 -28.69 19.16
C ILE A 41 -7.27 -28.64 18.58
N THR A 42 -7.16 -29.06 17.32
CA THR A 42 -5.96 -28.86 16.48
C THR A 42 -6.35 -28.05 15.26
N TYR A 43 -5.64 -26.95 14.99
CA TYR A 43 -5.90 -26.07 13.85
C TYR A 43 -4.59 -25.53 13.26
N THR A 44 -4.65 -25.06 12.02
CA THR A 44 -3.51 -24.43 11.32
C THR A 44 -3.69 -22.92 11.25
N GLU A 45 -2.64 -22.16 11.51
CA GLU A 45 -2.60 -20.70 11.39
C GLU A 45 -1.56 -20.30 10.34
N ALA A 46 -1.89 -19.35 9.46
CA ALA A 46 -0.94 -18.87 8.46
C ALA A 46 0.16 -18.07 9.14
N ILE A 47 1.41 -18.52 8.97
CA ILE A 47 2.58 -17.73 9.37
C ILE A 47 2.79 -16.74 8.24
N HIS A 48 2.07 -15.62 8.31
CA HIS A 48 2.64 -14.41 7.75
C HIS A 48 3.98 -14.23 8.45
N ALA A 49 5.05 -14.03 7.68
CA ALA A 49 6.37 -13.79 8.24
C ALA A 49 6.34 -12.45 9.00
N SER A 50 5.76 -12.46 10.20
CA SER A 50 5.89 -11.44 11.20
C SER A 50 7.29 -11.58 11.76
N ALA A 51 8.26 -11.12 10.98
CA ALA A 51 9.67 -11.00 11.37
C ALA A 51 9.87 -9.96 12.49
N GLU A 52 8.79 -9.41 13.05
CA GLU A 52 8.84 -8.43 14.11
C GLU A 52 8.07 -8.96 15.33
N THR A 53 8.83 -9.17 16.41
CA THR A 53 8.38 -9.20 17.81
C THR A 53 7.99 -10.55 18.40
N SER A 54 9.00 -11.27 18.90
CA SER A 54 8.84 -12.20 20.04
C SER A 54 10.04 -12.12 21.00
N SER A 55 10.55 -10.91 21.24
CA SER A 55 11.62 -10.65 22.21
C SER A 55 11.16 -10.00 23.52
N ASP A 56 9.85 -9.87 23.77
CA ASP A 56 9.35 -9.06 24.89
C ASP A 56 8.32 -9.79 25.78
N SER A 57 8.60 -11.04 26.12
CA SER A 57 7.83 -11.78 27.14
C SER A 57 8.71 -12.74 27.92
N ALA A 58 9.62 -12.17 28.73
CA ALA A 58 10.26 -12.88 29.84
C ALA A 58 10.76 -11.89 30.90
N GLU A 59 9.89 -11.03 31.45
CA GLU A 59 10.14 -10.44 32.77
C GLU A 59 8.89 -10.59 33.64
N THR A 60 8.74 -11.80 34.18
CA THR A 60 7.84 -12.09 35.29
C THR A 60 8.54 -11.70 36.58
N THR A 61 8.29 -10.49 37.07
CA THR A 61 8.65 -10.09 38.43
C THR A 61 7.60 -10.64 39.41
N PRO A 62 7.98 -11.28 40.52
CA PRO A 62 7.04 -11.81 41.49
C PRO A 62 6.43 -10.69 42.35
N VAL A 63 5.11 -10.73 42.47
CA VAL A 63 4.30 -9.91 43.39
C VAL A 63 4.71 -10.19 44.83
N SER A 64 5.24 -9.16 45.51
CA SER A 64 5.34 -9.11 46.97
C SER A 64 4.25 -8.21 47.50
N SER A 65 3.35 -8.84 48.24
CA SER A 65 2.35 -8.27 49.13
C SER A 65 2.95 -7.28 50.13
N GLN A 66 2.35 -6.09 50.25
CA GLN A 66 2.29 -5.38 51.53
C GLN A 66 1.03 -4.54 51.57
N ALA A 67 0.16 -4.91 52.53
CA ALA A 67 -0.93 -4.09 53.02
C ALA A 67 -0.34 -2.85 53.67
N ASP A 68 -0.96 -1.69 53.47
CA ASP A 68 -1.11 -0.71 54.54
C ASP A 68 -2.33 0.17 54.27
N GLU A 69 -2.93 0.50 55.40
CA GLU A 69 -4.27 1.00 55.66
C GLU A 69 -4.28 2.54 55.70
N ALA A 70 -5.41 3.12 55.29
CA ALA A 70 -5.94 4.44 55.65
C ALA A 70 -4.99 5.68 55.69
N ASP A 71 -5.30 6.71 54.89
CA ASP A 71 -5.86 7.93 55.49
C ASP A 71 -6.47 8.93 54.48
N THR A 72 -7.29 9.76 55.07
CA THR A 72 -8.31 10.70 54.60
C THR A 72 -7.80 12.02 53.99
N ALA A 73 -8.77 12.83 53.52
CA ALA A 73 -8.72 14.27 53.20
C ALA A 73 -8.29 14.64 51.75
N SER A 74 -9.22 15.00 50.85
CA SER A 74 -9.83 16.34 50.66
C SER A 74 -8.90 17.37 49.99
N VAL A 75 -9.47 18.16 49.07
CA VAL A 75 -8.90 19.39 48.43
C VAL A 75 -7.93 19.03 47.28
N ASP A 76 -7.96 19.59 46.07
CA ASP A 76 -8.55 20.82 45.52
C ASP A 76 -8.81 20.63 44.01
N SER A 77 -9.75 21.42 43.49
CA SER A 77 -9.95 21.62 42.04
C SER A 77 -8.73 22.30 41.39
N PRO A 78 -8.41 21.99 40.12
CA PRO A 78 -7.74 22.94 39.27
C PRO A 78 -8.61 23.31 38.06
N SER A 79 -9.06 24.58 38.10
CA SER A 79 -9.00 25.56 37.03
C SER A 79 -9.35 25.12 35.60
N GLU A 80 -10.54 25.58 35.18
CA GLU A 80 -10.83 26.21 33.89
C GLU A 80 -9.58 26.56 33.06
N VAL A 81 -9.36 25.82 31.98
CA VAL A 81 -8.43 26.20 30.91
C VAL A 81 -9.23 27.01 29.89
N GLU A 82 -9.15 28.33 30.03
CA GLU A 82 -9.64 29.32 29.08
C GLU A 82 -8.77 29.25 27.82
N ILE A 83 -9.25 28.54 26.79
CA ILE A 83 -8.66 28.54 25.46
C ILE A 83 -9.04 29.87 24.79
N GLN A 84 -8.14 30.85 24.87
CA GLN A 84 -8.20 32.06 24.06
C GLN A 84 -7.99 31.67 22.59
N ASN A 85 -9.09 31.71 21.83
CA ASN A 85 -9.07 31.74 20.38
C ASN A 85 -8.47 33.06 19.90
N GLU A 86 -7.17 33.06 19.59
CA GLU A 86 -6.53 34.15 18.85
C GLU A 86 -6.90 34.03 17.37
N SER A 87 -7.92 34.79 16.98
CA SER A 87 -8.28 35.05 15.58
C SER A 87 -7.13 35.78 14.89
N THR A 88 -6.29 35.04 14.17
CA THR A 88 -5.37 35.65 13.19
C THR A 88 -6.16 35.94 11.91
N GLU A 89 -6.63 37.17 11.83
CA GLU A 89 -7.19 37.80 10.64
C GLU A 89 -6.05 38.11 9.66
N VAL A 90 -5.74 37.18 8.75
CA VAL A 90 -4.83 37.45 7.63
C VAL A 90 -5.65 38.04 6.48
N ALA A 91 -5.67 39.38 6.43
CA ALA A 91 -6.12 40.14 5.29
C ALA A 91 -5.26 39.80 4.06
N MET A 92 -5.82 38.99 3.15
CA MET A 92 -5.30 38.84 1.78
C MET A 92 -5.88 39.97 0.92
N THR A 93 -5.13 41.06 0.84
CA THR A 93 -5.30 42.13 -0.14
C THR A 93 -5.10 41.59 -1.56
N GLU A 94 -6.20 41.50 -2.28
CA GLU A 94 -6.44 42.07 -3.61
C GLU A 94 -5.19 42.56 -4.38
N SER A 95 -4.85 41.84 -5.45
CA SER A 95 -4.32 42.46 -6.67
C SER A 95 -4.59 41.55 -7.88
N LEU A 96 -5.67 41.85 -8.60
CA LEU A 96 -5.82 41.49 -10.02
C LEU A 96 -4.70 42.17 -10.83
N PRO A 97 -4.20 41.51 -11.88
CA PRO A 97 -3.82 42.25 -13.08
C PRO A 97 -4.73 41.89 -14.25
N GLU A 98 -5.19 42.98 -14.88
CA GLU A 98 -5.92 43.07 -16.13
C GLU A 98 -5.41 42.12 -17.23
N SER A 99 -6.41 41.54 -17.87
CA SER A 99 -6.44 41.13 -19.27
C SER A 99 -5.52 41.90 -20.20
N THR A 100 -4.67 41.17 -20.93
CA THR A 100 -4.17 41.60 -22.24
C THR A 100 -4.59 40.56 -23.27
N SER A 101 -5.55 40.94 -24.11
CA SER A 101 -5.85 40.28 -25.37
C SER A 101 -4.70 40.53 -26.35
N SER A 102 -4.30 39.54 -27.15
CA SER A 102 -4.22 39.63 -28.62
C SER A 102 -3.48 38.45 -29.26
N GLN A 103 -3.91 38.16 -30.50
CA GLN A 103 -3.25 37.37 -31.57
C GLN A 103 -3.37 35.84 -31.44
N SER A 104 -4.19 35.15 -32.24
CA SER A 104 -4.12 34.97 -33.71
C SER A 104 -2.83 34.30 -34.18
N GLU A 105 -2.79 32.96 -34.13
CA GLU A 105 -1.96 32.18 -35.04
C GLU A 105 -2.64 30.84 -35.37
N SER A 106 -2.94 30.70 -36.65
CA SER A 106 -3.43 29.51 -37.34
C SER A 106 -2.37 28.40 -37.34
N ALA A 107 -2.73 27.21 -36.86
CA ALA A 107 -1.91 26.00 -36.98
C ALA A 107 -2.47 25.05 -38.06
N PRO A 108 -1.59 24.36 -38.81
CA PRO A 108 -1.95 23.61 -40.02
C PRO A 108 -2.50 22.22 -39.71
N THR A 109 -3.50 21.83 -40.50
CA THR A 109 -4.00 20.45 -40.64
C THR A 109 -2.89 19.56 -41.23
N ILE A 110 -2.24 18.75 -40.39
CA ILE A 110 -1.42 17.63 -40.84
C ILE A 110 -2.30 16.38 -40.93
N GLN A 111 -2.67 16.02 -42.15
CA GLN A 111 -3.25 14.71 -42.46
C GLN A 111 -2.14 13.66 -42.32
N THR A 112 -2.20 12.85 -41.27
CA THR A 112 -1.38 11.63 -41.16
C THR A 112 -2.21 10.46 -41.67
N SER A 113 -1.97 10.07 -42.92
CA SER A 113 -2.45 8.82 -43.49
C SER A 113 -1.63 7.67 -42.92
N THR A 114 -2.20 6.93 -41.97
CA THR A 114 -1.61 5.67 -41.50
C THR A 114 -2.06 4.57 -42.45
N ALA A 115 -1.15 4.13 -43.32
CA ALA A 115 -1.31 2.93 -44.13
C ALA A 115 -1.35 1.70 -43.23
N VAL A 116 -2.42 0.91 -43.37
CA VAL A 116 -2.57 -0.42 -42.80
C VAL A 116 -1.57 -1.33 -43.49
N LEU A 117 -0.55 -1.76 -42.75
CA LEU A 117 0.29 -2.90 -43.13
C LEU A 117 -0.10 -4.06 -42.20
N GLU A 118 -0.95 -4.93 -42.73
CA GLU A 118 -1.16 -6.27 -42.19
C GLU A 118 0.16 -7.04 -42.22
N SER A 119 0.53 -7.63 -41.08
CA SER A 119 1.46 -8.75 -41.03
C SER A 119 1.03 -9.68 -39.89
N PRO A 120 1.05 -11.00 -40.11
CA PRO A 120 0.41 -11.96 -39.21
C PRO A 120 1.37 -12.49 -38.14
N SER A 121 0.76 -13.14 -37.15
CA SER A 121 1.30 -14.27 -36.38
C SER A 121 1.75 -13.99 -34.93
N THR A 122 0.84 -14.37 -34.03
CA THR A 122 1.06 -15.20 -32.84
C THR A 122 2.11 -14.76 -31.82
N ASN A 123 1.63 -14.04 -30.80
CA ASN A 123 2.08 -14.33 -29.44
C ASN A 123 0.91 -14.11 -28.47
N VAL A 124 0.46 -15.19 -27.83
CA VAL A 124 -0.63 -15.19 -26.84
C VAL A 124 -0.05 -14.65 -25.53
N GLY A 125 0.20 -13.34 -25.50
CA GLY A 125 0.42 -12.59 -24.28
C GLY A 125 -0.95 -12.25 -23.69
N HIS A 126 -1.24 -12.75 -22.49
CA HIS A 126 -2.38 -12.30 -21.71
C HIS A 126 -2.20 -10.81 -21.43
N ALA A 127 -2.83 -9.97 -22.25
CA ALA A 127 -2.97 -8.55 -21.95
C ALA A 127 -3.72 -8.43 -20.61
N PRO A 128 -3.28 -7.55 -19.69
CA PRO A 128 -4.05 -7.28 -18.50
C PRO A 128 -5.41 -6.77 -18.95
N VAL A 129 -6.46 -7.51 -18.61
CA VAL A 129 -7.85 -7.07 -18.79
C VAL A 129 -7.99 -5.81 -17.94
N VAL A 130 -7.86 -4.65 -18.58
CA VAL A 130 -8.21 -3.36 -18.01
C VAL A 130 -9.73 -3.41 -17.81
N ARG A 131 -10.15 -3.92 -16.66
CA ARG A 131 -11.54 -3.85 -16.22
C ARG A 131 -11.85 -2.39 -15.99
N THR A 132 -12.57 -1.79 -16.94
CA THR A 132 -13.23 -0.51 -16.78
C THR A 132 -14.03 -0.51 -15.48
N VAL A 133 -13.98 0.60 -14.73
CA VAL A 133 -14.58 0.77 -13.40
C VAL A 133 -16.09 0.43 -13.36
N ALA A 134 -16.76 0.38 -14.51
CA ALA A 134 -18.15 -0.04 -14.66
C ALA A 134 -18.42 -1.53 -14.36
N ASP A 135 -17.40 -2.40 -14.34
CA ASP A 135 -17.56 -3.86 -14.12
C ASP A 135 -17.25 -4.32 -12.68
N LEU A 136 -17.07 -3.38 -11.75
CA LEU A 136 -16.99 -3.75 -10.33
C LEU A 136 -18.37 -4.28 -9.90
N PRO A 137 -18.47 -5.54 -9.43
CA PRO A 137 -19.74 -6.07 -8.97
C PRO A 137 -20.29 -5.13 -7.90
N PRO A 138 -21.59 -4.77 -7.96
CA PRO A 138 -22.20 -3.93 -6.95
C PRO A 138 -21.88 -4.57 -5.61
N LEU A 139 -21.14 -3.84 -4.77
CA LEU A 139 -20.78 -4.30 -3.43
C LEU A 139 -22.06 -4.79 -2.79
N LYS A 140 -22.06 -6.08 -2.46
CA LYS A 140 -23.16 -6.78 -1.82
C LYS A 140 -23.33 -6.07 -0.48
N ALA A 141 -24.15 -5.02 -0.45
CA ALA A 141 -24.42 -4.26 0.74
C ALA A 141 -25.01 -5.26 1.71
N SER A 142 -24.19 -5.69 2.68
CA SER A 142 -24.67 -6.50 3.79
C SER A 142 -25.87 -5.74 4.35
N PRO A 143 -27.07 -6.33 4.31
CA PRO A 143 -28.27 -5.63 4.75
C PRO A 143 -28.12 -5.38 6.25
N LEU A 144 -27.65 -4.18 6.58
CA LEU A 144 -27.65 -3.64 7.93
C LEU A 144 -29.11 -3.67 8.37
N MET A 145 -29.42 -4.50 9.36
CA MET A 145 -30.73 -4.49 10.01
C MET A 145 -30.93 -3.11 10.61
N VAL A 146 -31.69 -2.27 9.92
CA VAL A 146 -32.02 -0.92 10.38
C VAL A 146 -33.11 -1.07 11.46
N PRO A 147 -32.83 -0.70 12.73
CA PRO A 147 -33.88 -0.63 13.73
C PRO A 147 -34.91 0.42 13.29
N SER A 148 -36.16 -0.01 13.15
CA SER A 148 -37.29 0.85 12.76
C SER A 148 -37.47 1.96 13.81
N GLY A 149 -36.93 3.15 13.55
CA GLY A 149 -36.98 4.31 14.44
C GLY A 149 -35.66 5.09 14.58
N ALA A 150 -34.55 4.60 14.04
CA ALA A 150 -33.29 5.35 14.05
C ALA A 150 -33.39 6.61 13.16
N ASN A 151 -32.90 7.74 13.68
CA ASN A 151 -32.76 8.98 12.92
C ASN A 151 -31.84 8.72 11.71
N GLU A 152 -32.25 9.16 10.53
CA GLU A 152 -31.48 8.98 9.29
C GLU A 152 -30.03 9.51 9.43
N ARG A 153 -29.82 10.59 10.21
CA ARG A 153 -28.48 11.10 10.51
C ARG A 153 -27.59 10.09 11.23
N ASP A 154 -28.16 9.33 12.17
CA ASP A 154 -27.39 8.34 12.94
C ASP A 154 -26.99 7.17 12.04
N LEU A 155 -27.85 6.78 11.10
CA LEU A 155 -27.53 5.78 10.07
C LEU A 155 -26.36 6.24 9.17
N TRP A 156 -26.38 7.49 8.71
CA TRP A 156 -25.29 8.04 7.91
C TRP A 156 -23.98 8.16 8.70
N ARG A 157 -24.04 8.55 9.98
CA ARG A 157 -22.86 8.57 10.86
C ARG A 157 -22.27 7.17 11.05
N GLN A 158 -23.11 6.18 11.31
CA GLN A 158 -22.67 4.80 11.49
C GLN A 158 -22.08 4.22 10.21
N ALA A 159 -22.66 4.53 9.04
CA ALA A 159 -22.12 4.14 7.73
C ALA A 159 -20.76 4.79 7.46
N LEU A 160 -20.54 6.03 7.90
CA LEU A 160 -19.25 6.72 7.74
C LEU A 160 -18.18 6.05 8.61
N ILE A 161 -18.50 5.72 9.86
CA ILE A 161 -17.59 5.00 10.77
C ILE A 161 -17.23 3.62 10.22
N SER A 162 -18.20 2.84 9.70
CA SER A 162 -17.90 1.53 9.13
C SER A 162 -17.02 1.63 7.89
N MET A 163 -17.25 2.62 7.03
CA MET A 163 -16.43 2.86 5.84
C MET A 163 -15.00 3.28 6.20
N ASP A 164 -14.83 4.14 7.22
CA ASP A 164 -13.50 4.55 7.71
C ASP A 164 -12.74 3.36 8.30
N ASN A 165 -13.43 2.47 9.02
CA ASN A 165 -12.84 1.23 9.55
C ASN A 165 -12.44 0.23 8.44
N GLU A 166 -13.29 0.05 7.42
CA GLU A 166 -12.97 -0.76 6.23
C GLU A 166 -11.75 -0.20 5.49
N TRP A 167 -11.68 1.13 5.34
CA TRP A 167 -10.56 1.79 4.71
C TRP A 167 -9.25 1.59 5.49
N GLU A 168 -9.27 1.69 6.82
CA GLU A 168 -8.08 1.39 7.65
C GLU A 168 -7.66 -0.08 7.50
N GLN A 169 -8.60 -1.03 7.46
CA GLN A 169 -8.28 -2.44 7.18
C GLN A 169 -7.64 -2.62 5.79
N GLU A 170 -8.21 -2.01 4.75
CA GLU A 170 -7.67 -2.06 3.39
C GLU A 170 -6.28 -1.40 3.32
N LYS A 171 -6.09 -0.27 3.99
CA LYS A 171 -4.80 0.43 4.11
C LYS A 171 -3.75 -0.46 4.77
N HIS A 172 -4.09 -1.22 5.82
CA HIS A 172 -3.16 -2.19 6.41
C HIS A 172 -2.73 -3.28 5.43
N THR A 173 -3.60 -3.71 4.50
CA THR A 173 -3.20 -4.67 3.44
C THR A 173 -2.22 -4.07 2.43
N TYR A 174 -2.25 -2.75 2.22
CA TYR A 174 -1.29 -2.04 1.36
C TYR A 174 0.00 -1.62 2.10
N ASN A 175 -0.03 -1.55 3.44
CA ASN A 175 1.04 -0.96 4.24
C ASN A 175 1.99 -1.98 4.90
N VAL A 176 1.92 -3.27 4.54
CA VAL A 176 2.79 -4.33 5.10
C VAL A 176 4.24 -4.30 4.63
N GLY A 177 4.63 -3.31 3.82
CA GLY A 177 6.00 -3.11 3.34
C GLY A 177 6.67 -1.83 3.85
N GLY A 178 6.29 -1.32 5.03
CA GLY A 178 6.77 -0.07 5.65
C GLY A 178 8.29 0.03 5.95
N GLY A 179 9.14 -0.71 5.25
CA GLY A 179 10.59 -0.61 5.31
C GLY A 179 11.15 0.49 4.41
N LEU A 180 11.21 1.71 4.94
CA LEU A 180 12.26 2.70 4.65
C LEU A 180 12.40 3.35 3.25
N HIS A 181 11.56 3.10 2.26
CA HIS A 181 11.70 3.76 0.95
C HIS A 181 10.80 5.01 0.85
N GLY A 182 11.24 6.09 1.49
CA GLY A 182 10.71 7.42 1.25
C GLY A 182 10.68 7.69 -0.25
N GLY A 183 9.50 7.99 -0.79
CA GLY A 183 9.21 8.03 -2.22
C GLY A 183 10.25 8.84 -2.99
N MET A 184 11.21 8.15 -3.60
CA MET A 184 12.08 8.75 -4.59
C MET A 184 11.18 9.14 -5.76
N ASN A 185 10.95 10.44 -5.90
CA ASN A 185 10.17 11.02 -6.99
C ASN A 185 10.58 10.38 -8.32
N ARG A 186 9.62 10.00 -9.17
CA ARG A 186 9.86 9.38 -10.49
C ARG A 186 10.92 10.11 -11.31
N LYS A 187 11.00 11.44 -11.16
CA LYS A 187 12.01 12.30 -11.78
C LYS A 187 13.43 12.02 -11.28
N SER A 188 13.61 11.72 -9.99
CA SER A 188 14.89 11.38 -9.37
C SER A 188 15.45 10.06 -9.92
N ILE A 189 14.63 9.02 -10.06
CA ILE A 189 15.07 7.73 -10.64
C ILE A 189 15.54 7.91 -12.10
N VAL A 190 14.76 8.63 -12.91
CA VAL A 190 15.13 8.90 -14.32
C VAL A 190 16.41 9.73 -14.42
N LEU A 191 16.60 10.71 -13.55
CA LEU A 191 17.83 11.50 -13.52
C LEU A 191 19.05 10.68 -13.07
N LEU A 192 18.88 9.78 -12.10
CA LEU A 192 19.93 8.88 -11.64
C LEU A 192 20.35 7.90 -12.74
N THR A 193 19.40 7.27 -13.43
CA THR A 193 19.71 6.32 -14.51
C THR A 193 20.31 7.01 -15.73
N CYS A 194 19.76 8.14 -16.17
CA CYS A 194 20.38 8.93 -17.25
C CYS A 194 21.78 9.42 -16.87
N GLY A 195 21.97 9.90 -15.64
CA GLY A 195 23.27 10.32 -15.12
C GLY A 195 24.29 9.18 -15.12
N TRP A 196 23.89 8.00 -14.64
CA TRP A 196 24.74 6.81 -14.62
C TRP A 196 25.16 6.35 -16.03
N ILE A 197 24.24 6.35 -16.99
CA ILE A 197 24.52 5.99 -18.39
C ILE A 197 25.53 6.99 -18.99
N GLY A 198 25.33 8.29 -18.75
CA GLY A 198 26.25 9.33 -19.23
C GLY A 198 27.66 9.18 -18.65
N VAL A 199 27.77 8.95 -17.34
CA VAL A 199 29.06 8.72 -16.65
C VAL A 199 29.73 7.45 -17.16
N SER A 200 28.97 6.37 -17.34
CA SER A 200 29.48 5.09 -17.85
C SER A 200 30.04 5.23 -19.28
N ALA A 201 29.30 5.89 -20.17
CA ALA A 201 29.75 6.14 -21.54
C ALA A 201 31.04 6.98 -21.58
N LEU A 202 31.13 8.00 -20.73
CA LEU A 202 32.33 8.85 -20.61
C LEU A 202 33.54 8.04 -20.12
N LEU A 203 33.37 7.20 -19.09
CA LEU A 203 34.44 6.34 -18.57
C LEU A 203 34.92 5.33 -19.61
N ILE A 204 34.02 4.77 -20.42
CA ILE A 204 34.39 3.89 -21.53
C ILE A 204 35.23 4.66 -22.55
N ALA A 205 34.81 5.86 -22.96
CA ALA A 205 35.54 6.69 -23.92
C ALA A 205 36.95 7.04 -23.45
N ILE A 206 37.12 7.38 -22.16
CA ILE A 206 38.43 7.65 -21.55
C ILE A 206 39.29 6.38 -21.46
N SER A 207 38.68 5.22 -21.16
CA SER A 207 39.42 3.96 -21.05
C SER A 207 40.05 3.55 -22.39
N PHE A 208 39.36 3.81 -23.51
CA PHE A 208 39.87 3.53 -24.85
C PHE A 208 41.08 4.38 -25.25
N THR A 209 41.29 5.56 -24.65
CA THR A 209 42.40 6.44 -25.01
C THR A 209 43.68 6.17 -24.21
N ILE A 210 43.58 5.48 -23.07
CA ILE A 210 44.69 5.38 -22.11
C ILE A 210 45.38 4.01 -22.13
N TRP A 211 44.68 2.89 -22.36
CA TRP A 211 45.30 1.56 -22.24
C TRP A 211 44.65 0.46 -23.10
N GLU A 212 45.40 -0.08 -24.07
CA GLU A 212 44.93 -1.14 -24.99
C GLU A 212 44.52 -2.45 -24.29
N TRP A 213 45.07 -2.76 -23.11
CA TRP A 213 44.80 -4.03 -22.41
C TRP A 213 43.66 -3.97 -21.40
N PHE A 214 43.35 -2.79 -20.84
CA PHE A 214 42.30 -2.66 -19.82
C PHE A 214 40.89 -2.49 -20.39
N GLY A 215 40.75 -2.27 -21.70
CA GLY A 215 39.45 -2.09 -22.36
C GLY A 215 38.49 -3.27 -22.13
N TRP A 216 38.98 -4.51 -22.17
CA TRP A 216 38.14 -5.69 -21.95
C TRP A 216 37.60 -5.81 -20.52
N ILE A 217 38.42 -5.45 -19.52
CA ILE A 217 38.01 -5.45 -18.12
C ILE A 217 36.94 -4.38 -17.90
N ALA A 218 37.12 -3.18 -18.47
CA ALA A 218 36.14 -2.11 -18.38
C ALA A 218 34.79 -2.51 -19.02
N ILE A 219 34.82 -3.15 -20.19
CA ILE A 219 33.61 -3.67 -20.84
C ILE A 219 32.91 -4.72 -19.96
N ALA A 220 33.65 -5.68 -19.40
CA ALA A 220 33.08 -6.70 -18.53
C ALA A 220 32.42 -6.11 -17.27
N VAL A 221 33.05 -5.12 -16.64
CA VAL A 221 32.49 -4.40 -15.49
C VAL A 221 31.22 -3.62 -15.88
N CYS A 222 31.23 -2.93 -17.03
CA CYS A 222 30.04 -2.21 -17.50
C CYS A 222 28.87 -3.15 -17.82
N VAL A 223 29.13 -4.30 -18.45
CA VAL A 223 28.07 -5.28 -18.77
C VAL A 223 27.48 -5.88 -17.50
N THR A 224 28.32 -6.28 -16.54
CA THR A 224 27.85 -6.85 -15.27
C THR A 224 27.08 -5.83 -14.44
N ALA A 225 27.54 -4.58 -14.37
CA ALA A 225 26.80 -3.50 -13.73
C ALA A 225 25.46 -3.22 -14.44
N GLY A 226 25.43 -3.27 -15.77
CA GLY A 226 24.20 -3.12 -16.56
C GLY A 226 23.16 -4.22 -16.27
N ILE A 227 23.60 -5.48 -16.17
CA ILE A 227 22.72 -6.61 -15.80
C ILE A 227 22.18 -6.44 -14.38
N ALA A 228 23.04 -6.06 -13.42
CA ALA A 228 22.62 -5.83 -12.04
C ALA A 228 21.58 -4.70 -11.95
N LEU A 229 21.80 -3.60 -12.67
CA LEU A 229 20.86 -2.47 -12.72
C LEU A 229 19.55 -2.83 -13.41
N PHE A 230 19.59 -3.64 -14.47
CA PHE A 230 18.39 -4.13 -15.15
C PHE A 230 17.55 -5.01 -14.23
N ASN A 231 18.16 -5.96 -13.51
CA ASN A 231 17.47 -6.79 -12.53
C ASN A 231 16.86 -5.96 -11.40
N TRP A 232 17.57 -4.92 -10.93
CA TRP A 232 17.04 -4.00 -9.93
C TRP A 232 15.83 -3.20 -10.46
N ILE A 233 15.85 -2.75 -11.72
CA ILE A 233 14.70 -2.07 -12.34
C ILE A 233 13.49 -3.00 -12.45
N LEU A 234 13.71 -4.27 -12.83
CA LEU A 234 12.62 -5.26 -12.91
C LEU A 234 11.98 -5.45 -11.53
N GLN A 235 12.78 -5.57 -10.48
CA GLN A 235 12.28 -5.71 -9.11
C GLN A 235 11.55 -4.46 -8.62
N ALA A 236 12.09 -3.27 -8.89
CA ALA A 236 11.46 -2.00 -8.55
C ALA A 236 10.15 -1.73 -9.32
N SER A 237 9.90 -2.45 -10.42
CA SER A 237 8.67 -2.28 -11.20
C SER A 237 7.43 -2.91 -10.54
N GLU A 238 7.62 -3.93 -9.71
CA GLU A 238 6.53 -4.58 -8.97
C GLU A 238 5.97 -3.64 -7.90
N ASP A 239 6.84 -2.98 -7.14
CA ASP A 239 6.47 -1.98 -6.11
C ASP A 239 5.66 -0.80 -6.68
N TRP A 240 5.89 -0.46 -7.96
CA TRP A 240 5.18 0.63 -8.62
C TRP A 240 3.71 0.31 -8.88
N GLN A 241 3.37 -0.96 -9.12
CA GLN A 241 1.98 -1.37 -9.35
C GLN A 241 1.16 -1.24 -8.07
N ASP A 242 1.73 -1.57 -6.91
CA ASP A 242 1.04 -1.50 -5.64
C ASP A 242 0.80 -0.05 -5.20
N THR A 243 1.74 0.85 -5.48
CA THR A 243 1.52 2.29 -5.26
C THR A 243 0.34 2.82 -6.09
N ASN A 244 0.21 2.40 -7.35
CA ASN A 244 -0.91 2.80 -8.21
C ASN A 244 -2.25 2.23 -7.71
N ARG A 245 -2.25 0.97 -7.23
CA ARG A 245 -3.43 0.35 -6.63
C ARG A 245 -3.87 1.08 -5.37
N PHE A 246 -2.91 1.47 -4.52
CA PHE A 246 -3.19 2.27 -3.32
C PHE A 246 -3.82 3.62 -3.69
N GLN A 247 -3.22 4.37 -4.63
CA GLN A 247 -3.78 5.66 -5.09
C GLN A 247 -5.18 5.52 -5.72
N GLN A 248 -5.45 4.41 -6.40
CA GLN A 248 -6.77 4.13 -6.96
C GLN A 248 -7.78 3.77 -5.86
N ALA A 249 -7.37 3.02 -4.84
CA ALA A 249 -8.19 2.72 -3.68
C ALA A 249 -8.52 4.00 -2.87
N GLU A 250 -7.53 4.86 -2.66
CA GLU A 250 -7.71 6.14 -1.95
C GLU A 250 -8.69 7.06 -2.67
N ARG A 251 -8.60 7.19 -4.00
CA ARG A 251 -9.57 7.96 -4.79
C ARG A 251 -11.00 7.43 -4.63
N ARG A 252 -11.18 6.11 -4.70
CA ARG A 252 -12.50 5.48 -4.49
C ARG A 252 -13.05 5.76 -3.08
N TYR A 253 -12.19 5.74 -2.07
CA TYR A 253 -12.58 6.08 -0.70
C TYR A 253 -12.98 7.56 -0.58
N GLN A 254 -12.19 8.48 -1.13
CA GLN A 254 -12.50 9.92 -1.12
C GLN A 254 -13.83 10.24 -1.82
N GLU A 255 -14.09 9.64 -2.98
CA GLU A 255 -15.35 9.79 -3.72
C GLU A 255 -16.56 9.32 -2.90
N ARG A 256 -16.46 8.15 -2.26
CA ARG A 256 -17.53 7.62 -1.39
C ARG A 256 -17.78 8.50 -0.17
N ARG A 257 -16.70 8.98 0.47
CA ARG A 257 -16.78 9.86 1.62
C ARG A 257 -17.45 11.18 1.28
N GLN A 258 -17.10 11.80 0.16
CA GLN A 258 -17.76 13.02 -0.32
C GLN A 258 -19.25 12.78 -0.62
N ALA A 259 -19.59 11.64 -1.24
CA ALA A 259 -20.99 11.29 -1.50
C ALA A 259 -21.81 11.16 -0.20
N LEU A 260 -21.26 10.55 0.85
CA LEU A 260 -21.91 10.45 2.16
C LEU A 260 -22.05 11.80 2.86
N LEU A 261 -20.99 12.63 2.82
CA LEU A 261 -21.01 13.97 3.39
C LEU A 261 -22.05 14.87 2.71
N ASN A 262 -22.16 14.80 1.38
CA ASN A 262 -23.17 15.54 0.63
C ASN A 262 -24.60 15.10 1.00
N LYS A 263 -24.83 13.80 1.20
CA LYS A 263 -26.14 13.29 1.68
C LYS A 263 -26.46 13.79 3.08
N LEU A 264 -25.50 13.73 4.00
CA LEU A 264 -25.62 14.28 5.36
C LEU A 264 -25.97 15.77 5.33
N ALA A 265 -25.30 16.56 4.49
CA ALA A 265 -25.57 17.98 4.33
C ALA A 265 -26.98 18.25 3.78
N SER A 266 -27.48 17.42 2.86
CA SER A 266 -28.84 17.54 2.31
C SER A 266 -29.96 17.08 3.25
N SER A 267 -29.64 16.30 4.29
CA SER A 267 -30.59 15.81 5.30
C SER A 267 -30.84 16.80 6.46
N ASN A 268 -30.36 18.02 6.32
CA ASN A 268 -30.43 19.08 7.33
C ASN A 268 -31.42 20.15 6.91
#